data_AF-A0A5P0ZSV2-F1
#
_entry.id   AF-A0A5P0ZSV2-F1
#
_cell.length_a   1.000
_cell.length_b   1.000
_cell.length_c   1.000
_cell.angle_alpha   90.00
_cell.angle_beta   90.00
_cell.angle_gamma   90.00
#
_symmetry.space_group_name_H-M   'P 1'
#
loop_
_entity.id
_entity.type
_entity.pdbx_description
1 polymer ?
#
loop_
_entity_poly.entity_id
_entity_poly.type
_entity_poly.pdbx_seq_one_letter_code
_entity_poly.pdbx_strand_id
1 'polypeptide(L)'
;MKFSEEKRVKKMNKLWIVTLETFLRQVKSWSFVMLVFGPFLMFGITIGAGYLGASNTENNSEIAVISQNSQLRNSYLKANKTDVNTAITDQTKAKKQLNKGKIAGYLTLKSDNQKISAQYV
;
A
#
# COMPACT_ATOMS: atom_id res chain seq x y z
N MET A 1 -1.45 -35.84 67.91
CA MET A 1 -2.57 -35.63 66.96
C MET A 1 -2.30 -34.33 66.23
N LYS A 2 -2.29 -34.40 64.89
CA LYS A 2 -2.30 -33.29 63.92
C LYS A 2 -1.09 -32.35 63.91
N PHE A 3 -0.23 -32.55 62.91
CA PHE A 3 -0.33 -31.83 61.63
C PHE A 3 0.56 -30.60 61.69
N SER A 4 1.86 -30.85 61.89
CA SER A 4 2.88 -29.94 61.40
C SER A 4 2.88 -30.14 59.89
N GLU A 5 2.03 -29.38 59.20
CA GLU A 5 2.16 -29.23 57.76
C GLU A 5 3.52 -28.64 57.48
N GLU A 6 4.41 -29.55 57.11
CA GLU A 6 5.52 -29.33 56.20
C GLU A 6 5.00 -28.50 55.01
N LYS A 7 4.97 -27.17 55.16
CA LYS A 7 5.02 -26.27 54.01
C LYS A 7 6.40 -26.45 53.40
N ARG A 8 6.57 -27.57 52.68
CA ARG A 8 7.53 -27.70 51.59
C ARG A 8 7.10 -26.70 50.52
N VAL A 9 7.40 -25.43 50.76
CA VAL A 9 7.58 -24.48 49.68
C VAL A 9 8.74 -25.05 48.89
N LYS A 10 8.38 -25.75 47.80
CA LYS A 10 9.28 -26.35 46.82
C LYS A 10 10.44 -25.38 46.64
N LYS A 11 11.65 -25.82 47.01
CA LYS A 11 12.89 -25.02 46.94
C LYS A 11 13.21 -24.73 45.48
N MET A 12 12.43 -23.87 44.82
CA MET A 12 12.83 -23.22 43.59
C MET A 12 14.10 -22.47 43.94
N ASN A 13 15.16 -22.70 43.16
CA ASN A 13 16.44 -22.05 43.37
C ASN A 13 16.19 -20.55 43.51
N LYS A 14 16.38 -19.99 44.71
CA LYS A 14 16.12 -18.58 45.02
C LYS A 14 16.83 -17.65 44.04
N LEU A 15 17.97 -18.10 43.53
CA LEU A 15 18.73 -17.46 42.46
C LEU A 15 17.91 -17.28 41.18
N TRP A 16 17.16 -18.31 40.73
CA TRP A 16 16.32 -18.25 39.53
C TRP A 16 15.21 -17.20 39.64
N ILE A 17 14.62 -17.07 40.82
CA ILE A 17 13.57 -16.09 41.10
C ILE A 17 14.15 -14.68 41.01
N VAL A 18 15.30 -14.43 41.65
CA VAL A 18 15.95 -13.11 41.63
C VAL A 18 16.47 -12.75 40.24
N THR A 19 17.02 -13.72 39.50
CA THR A 19 17.49 -13.50 38.12
C THR A 19 16.32 -13.20 37.18
N LEU A 20 15.19 -13.91 37.32
CA LEU A 20 13.99 -13.61 36.55
C LEU A 20 13.42 -12.24 36.93
N GLU A 21 13.33 -11.92 38.22
CA GLU A 21 12.84 -10.61 38.67
C GLU A 21 13.70 -9.46 38.11
N THR A 22 15.02 -9.62 38.12
CA THR A 22 15.97 -8.65 37.56
C THR A 22 15.82 -8.54 36.03
N PHE A 23 15.69 -9.67 35.33
CA PHE A 23 15.52 -9.73 33.88
C PHE A 23 14.18 -9.13 33.42
N LEU A 24 13.05 -9.51 34.04
CA LEU A 24 11.73 -8.97 33.73
C LEU A 24 11.66 -7.46 33.98
N ARG A 25 12.38 -6.95 34.97
CA ARG A 25 12.45 -5.50 35.23
C ARG A 25 13.16 -4.74 34.11
N GLN A 26 14.19 -5.33 33.49
CA GLN A 26 14.90 -4.77 32.33
C GLN A 26 14.08 -4.89 31.03
N VAL A 27 13.43 -6.04 30.83
CA VAL A 27 12.57 -6.33 29.68
C VAL A 27 11.31 -5.46 29.66
N LYS A 28 10.82 -5.03 30.83
CA LYS A 28 9.68 -4.09 30.94
C LYS A 28 10.07 -2.64 30.60
N SER A 29 11.34 -2.34 30.36
CA SER A 29 11.73 -1.00 29.94
C SER A 29 11.12 -0.66 28.56
N TRP A 30 10.71 0.59 28.39
CA TRP A 30 10.11 1.06 27.14
C TRP A 30 11.05 0.86 25.93
N SER A 31 12.35 1.00 26.15
CA SER A 31 13.38 0.76 25.13
C SER A 31 13.41 -0.70 24.67
N PHE A 32 13.24 -1.68 25.57
CA PHE A 32 13.16 -3.09 25.19
C PHE A 32 11.90 -3.37 24.35
N VAL A 33 10.76 -2.77 24.71
CA VAL A 33 9.51 -2.88 23.92
C VAL A 33 9.72 -2.31 22.51
N MET A 34 10.29 -1.11 22.38
CA MET A 34 10.56 -0.52 21.07
C MET A 34 11.59 -1.30 20.25
N LEU A 35 12.58 -1.93 20.89
CA LEU A 35 13.55 -2.77 20.19
C LEU A 35 12.92 -4.05 19.62
N VAL A 36 12.01 -4.66 20.38
CA VAL A 36 11.28 -5.86 19.94
C VAL A 36 10.22 -5.50 18.89
N PHE A 37 9.45 -4.43 19.09
CA PHE A 37 8.36 -4.02 18.18
C PHE A 37 8.83 -3.20 16.98
N GLY A 38 9.98 -2.55 17.04
CA GLY A 38 10.56 -1.71 15.98
C GLY A 38 10.60 -2.37 14.60
N PRO A 39 11.15 -3.59 14.44
CA PRO A 39 11.14 -4.27 13.15
C PRO A 39 9.73 -4.53 12.62
N PHE A 40 8.75 -4.83 13.49
CA PHE A 40 7.36 -5.06 13.08
C PHE A 40 6.67 -3.75 12.67
N LEU A 41 6.93 -2.65 13.37
CA LEU A 41 6.49 -1.32 13.00
C LEU A 41 7.04 -0.92 11.62
N MET A 42 8.35 -1.11 11.40
CA MET A 42 8.98 -0.87 10.11
C MET A 42 8.38 -1.74 8.99
N PHE A 43 8.15 -3.03 9.26
CA PHE A 43 7.48 -3.91 8.31
C PHE A 43 6.06 -3.44 8.00
N GLY A 44 5.27 -3.07 9.02
CA GLY A 44 3.92 -2.55 8.85
C GLY A 44 3.88 -1.28 8.01
N ILE A 45 4.80 -0.33 8.28
CA ILE A 45 4.94 0.90 7.48
C ILE A 45 5.36 0.57 6.05
N THR A 46 6.32 -0.33 5.85
CA THR A 46 6.82 -0.71 4.52
C THR A 46 5.73 -1.38 3.69
N ILE A 47 4.96 -2.30 4.30
CA ILE A 47 3.83 -2.96 3.63
C ILE A 47 2.71 -1.95 3.35
N GLY A 48 2.35 -1.11 4.33
CA GLY A 48 1.32 -0.09 4.17
C GLY A 48 1.66 0.94 3.09
N ALA A 49 2.88 1.46 3.11
CA ALA A 49 3.41 2.36 2.09
C ALA A 49 3.54 1.67 0.74
N GLY A 50 3.93 0.39 0.71
CA GLY A 50 3.98 -0.42 -0.50
C GLY A 50 2.60 -0.63 -1.13
N TYR A 51 1.55 -0.89 -0.33
CA TYR A 51 0.18 -1.04 -0.82
C TYR A 51 -0.39 0.28 -1.35
N LEU A 52 -0.22 1.37 -0.60
CA LEU A 52 -0.60 2.71 -1.06
C LEU A 52 0.21 3.12 -2.30
N GLY A 53 1.52 2.85 -2.31
CA GLY A 53 2.43 3.14 -3.40
C GLY A 53 2.10 2.35 -4.68
N ALA A 54 1.85 1.05 -4.57
CA ALA A 54 1.43 0.19 -5.69
C ALA A 54 0.08 0.66 -6.26
N SER A 55 -0.89 0.98 -5.40
CA SER A 55 -2.18 1.55 -5.81
C SER A 55 -2.03 2.86 -6.59
N ASN A 56 -1.02 3.67 -6.27
CA ASN A 56 -0.72 4.89 -7.00
C ASN A 56 0.10 4.61 -8.27
N THR A 57 1.03 3.66 -8.23
CA THR A 57 1.97 3.37 -9.34
C THR A 57 1.30 2.66 -10.51
N GLU A 58 0.40 1.69 -10.27
CA GLU A 58 -0.33 0.99 -11.35
C GLU A 58 -1.20 1.93 -12.18
N ASN A 59 -1.66 3.03 -11.60
CA ASN A 59 -2.54 3.99 -12.28
C ASN A 59 -1.74 5.16 -12.90
N ASN A 60 -0.60 5.55 -12.32
CA ASN A 60 0.10 6.78 -12.71
C ASN A 60 0.85 6.70 -14.06
N SER A 61 1.06 5.51 -14.63
CA SER A 61 1.64 5.34 -15.99
C SER A 61 0.59 5.20 -17.10
N GLU A 62 -0.67 5.01 -16.75
CA GLU A 62 -1.71 4.72 -17.73
C GLU A 62 -2.23 6.01 -18.38
N ILE A 63 -2.32 6.02 -19.71
CA ILE A 63 -2.81 7.18 -20.48
C ILE A 63 -4.28 6.95 -20.83
N ALA A 64 -5.15 7.91 -20.52
CA ALA A 64 -6.57 7.81 -20.86
C ALA A 64 -6.81 8.25 -22.32
N VAL A 65 -7.41 7.44 -23.19
CA VAL A 65 -7.65 7.82 -24.60
C VAL A 65 -9.12 8.17 -24.83
N ILE A 66 -9.47 9.45 -24.90
CA ILE A 66 -10.83 9.95 -25.16
C ILE A 66 -11.03 10.20 -26.66
N SER A 67 -12.15 9.77 -27.22
CA SER A 67 -12.51 10.04 -28.62
C SER A 67 -14.01 10.27 -28.74
N GLN A 68 -14.40 11.22 -29.60
CA GLN A 68 -15.82 11.41 -29.96
C GLN A 68 -16.32 10.31 -30.91
N ASN A 69 -15.42 9.65 -31.63
CA ASN A 69 -15.75 8.53 -32.52
C ASN A 69 -15.32 7.20 -31.87
N SER A 70 -16.32 6.35 -31.58
CA SER A 70 -16.14 5.04 -30.94
C SER A 70 -15.29 4.07 -31.77
N GLN A 71 -15.38 4.10 -33.10
CA GLN A 71 -14.56 3.25 -33.98
C GLN A 71 -13.09 3.66 -33.96
N LEU A 72 -12.79 4.97 -33.96
CA LEU A 72 -11.41 5.45 -33.86
C LEU A 72 -10.77 5.08 -32.52
N ARG A 73 -11.53 5.17 -31.42
CA ARG A 73 -11.06 4.70 -30.10
C ARG A 73 -10.76 3.21 -30.13
N ASN A 74 -11.68 2.39 -30.63
CA ASN A 74 -11.50 0.94 -30.66
C ASN A 74 -10.32 0.50 -31.54
N SER A 75 -10.08 1.18 -32.67
CA SER A 75 -8.90 0.92 -33.51
C SER A 75 -7.60 1.26 -32.77
N TYR A 76 -7.57 2.39 -32.06
CA TYR A 76 -6.39 2.80 -31.28
C TYR A 76 -6.13 1.86 -30.08
N LEU A 77 -7.19 1.45 -29.37
CA LEU A 77 -7.11 0.50 -28.26
C LEU A 77 -6.68 -0.90 -28.70
N LYS A 78 -7.11 -1.36 -29.88
CA LYS A 78 -6.66 -2.64 -30.44
C LYS A 78 -5.18 -2.63 -30.79
N ALA A 79 -4.66 -1.48 -31.24
CA ALA A 79 -3.25 -1.32 -31.59
C ALA A 79 -2.36 -1.11 -30.34
N ASN A 80 -2.87 -0.45 -29.29
CA ASN A 80 -2.09 -0.04 -28.10
C ASN A 80 -2.78 -0.52 -26.81
N LYS A 81 -2.73 -1.83 -26.54
CA LYS A 81 -3.48 -2.47 -25.43
C LYS A 81 -2.85 -2.32 -24.04
N THR A 82 -1.56 -2.01 -23.94
CA THR A 82 -0.79 -2.25 -22.71
C THR A 82 -0.71 -1.04 -21.77
N ASP A 83 -0.87 0.18 -22.28
CA ASP A 83 -0.67 1.43 -21.51
C ASP A 83 -1.89 2.37 -21.49
N VAL A 84 -3.08 1.86 -21.84
CA VAL A 84 -4.26 2.72 -22.08
C VAL A 84 -5.43 2.41 -21.15
N ASN A 85 -5.79 3.41 -20.34
CA ASN A 85 -6.92 3.32 -19.42
C ASN A 85 -8.24 3.41 -20.18
N THR A 86 -8.85 2.24 -20.40
CA THR A 86 -10.12 2.10 -21.12
C THR A 86 -11.34 2.51 -20.30
N ALA A 87 -11.20 2.67 -18.97
CA ALA A 87 -12.31 3.01 -18.08
C ALA A 87 -12.74 4.48 -18.18
N ILE A 88 -11.86 5.35 -18.70
CA ILE A 88 -12.09 6.79 -18.77
C ILE A 88 -12.50 7.17 -20.20
N THR A 89 -13.78 7.48 -20.36
CA THR A 89 -14.40 7.92 -21.62
C THR A 89 -14.74 9.41 -21.65
N ASP A 90 -14.61 10.09 -20.51
CA ASP A 90 -15.07 11.47 -20.33
C ASP A 90 -13.88 12.39 -20.01
N GLN A 91 -13.78 13.50 -20.73
CA GLN A 91 -12.75 14.52 -20.55
C GLN A 91 -12.75 15.11 -19.13
N THR A 92 -13.92 15.24 -18.51
CA THR A 92 -14.03 15.74 -17.13
C THR A 92 -13.47 14.74 -16.12
N LYS A 93 -13.73 13.44 -16.32
CA LYS A 93 -13.19 12.36 -15.49
C LYS A 93 -11.68 12.23 -15.68
N ALA A 94 -11.20 12.32 -16.92
CA ALA A 94 -9.76 12.31 -17.21
C ALA A 94 -9.05 13.48 -16.53
N LYS A 95 -9.55 14.71 -16.66
CA LYS A 95 -8.97 15.87 -15.97
C LYS A 95 -8.96 15.69 -14.45
N LYS A 96 -10.02 15.15 -13.85
CA LYS A 96 -10.09 14.88 -12.41
C LYS A 96 -9.09 13.81 -11.96
N GLN A 97 -8.85 12.80 -12.79
CA GLN A 97 -7.88 11.74 -12.48
C GLN A 97 -6.43 12.19 -12.73
N LEU A 98 -6.19 13.04 -13.72
CA LEU A 98 -4.90 13.69 -13.95
C LEU A 98 -4.50 14.56 -12.76
N ASN A 99 -5.41 15.41 -12.26
CA ASN A 99 -5.15 16.23 -11.07
C ASN A 99 -4.94 15.41 -9.80
N LYS A 100 -5.41 14.16 -9.77
CA LYS A 100 -5.22 13.24 -8.64
C LYS A 100 -3.95 12.39 -8.78
N GLY A 101 -3.14 12.59 -9.83
CA GLY A 101 -1.96 11.75 -10.12
C GLY A 101 -2.33 10.30 -10.37
N LYS A 102 -3.53 10.04 -10.89
CA LYS A 102 -4.04 8.68 -11.17
C LYS A 102 -3.87 8.27 -12.63
N ILE A 103 -3.42 9.15 -13.50
CA ILE A 103 -3.10 8.89 -14.91
C ILE A 103 -1.92 9.79 -15.28
N ALA A 104 -1.05 9.33 -16.18
CA ALA A 104 0.09 10.12 -16.66
C ALA A 104 -0.36 11.33 -17.50
N GLY A 105 -1.49 11.19 -18.20
CA GLY A 105 -2.03 12.15 -19.14
C GLY A 105 -3.25 11.58 -19.85
N TYR A 106 -3.90 12.40 -20.68
CA TYR A 106 -4.99 11.93 -21.53
C TYR A 106 -4.86 12.39 -22.97
N LEU A 107 -5.14 11.48 -23.90
CA LEU A 107 -5.15 11.72 -25.34
C LEU A 107 -6.57 11.98 -25.81
N THR A 108 -6.81 13.11 -26.47
CA THR A 108 -8.10 13.43 -27.10
C THR A 108 -7.98 13.25 -28.61
N LEU A 109 -8.73 12.30 -29.16
CA LEU A 109 -8.83 12.02 -30.59
C LEU A 109 -10.08 12.73 -31.16
N LYS A 110 -9.86 13.59 -32.14
CA LYS A 110 -10.92 14.25 -32.92
C LYS A 110 -10.76 13.89 -34.39
N SER A 111 -11.89 13.71 -35.06
CA SER A 111 -11.94 13.48 -36.51
C SER A 111 -12.82 14.54 -37.13
N ASP A 112 -12.22 15.42 -37.91
CA ASP A 112 -12.92 16.49 -38.64
C ASP A 112 -12.42 16.50 -40.09
N ASN A 113 -13.35 16.50 -41.05
CA ASN A 113 -13.10 16.53 -42.50
C ASN A 113 -11.88 15.70 -42.97
N GLN A 114 -11.95 14.37 -42.74
CA GLN A 114 -10.92 13.38 -43.14
C GLN A 114 -9.54 13.52 -42.48
N LYS A 115 -9.37 14.44 -41.52
CA LYS A 115 -8.13 14.59 -40.74
C LYS A 115 -8.35 14.07 -39.33
N ILE A 116 -7.48 13.16 -38.89
CA ILE A 116 -7.45 12.68 -37.51
C ILE A 116 -6.45 13.54 -36.75
N SER A 117 -6.92 14.22 -35.70
CA SER A 117 -6.10 15.04 -34.80
C SER A 117 -6.07 14.41 -33.41
N ALA A 118 -4.88 14.35 -32.83
CA ALA A 118 -4.66 13.83 -31.48
C ALA A 118 -4.02 14.92 -30.61
N GLN A 119 -4.61 15.19 -29.44
CA GLN A 119 -4.08 16.16 -28.49
C GLN A 119 -3.79 15.46 -27.16
N TYR A 120 -2.54 15.47 -26.74
CA TYR A 120 -2.11 14.98 -25.43
C TYR A 120 -2.10 16.13 -24.43
N VAL A 121 -2.65 15.89 -23.23
CA VAL A 121 -2.74 16.84 -22.12
C VAL A 121 -2.32 16.17 -20.83
#